data_AF-A0A6S7KSU7-F1
#
_entry.id   AF-A0A6S7KSU7-F1
#
_cell.length_a   1.000
_cell.length_b   1.000
_cell.length_c   1.000
_cell.angle_alpha   90.00
_cell.angle_beta   90.00
_cell.angle_gamma   90.00
#
_symmetry.space_group_name_H-M   'P 1'
#
loop_
_entity.id
_entity.type
_entity.pdbx_description
1 polymer ?
#
loop_
_entity_poly.entity_id
_entity_poly.type
_entity_poly.pdbx_seq_one_letter_code
_entity_poly.pdbx_strand_id
1 'polypeptide(L)'
;MKEVLTLNKPCYVGMSILDLSKTLMYDFHYNTIKKEYGNNSRLLFTDTDSLMYELKTDDVYEDFKRIGEKQSCWDNSDYPKESPYYSTHNKKVIGKFKDEAEGVPIIEFVGLRSKMYSYVKENGGGGMTAKGVK
;
A
#
# COMPACT_ATOMS: atom_id res chain seq x y z
N MET A 1 -13.47 44.16 -24.90
CA MET A 1 -12.43 43.86 -23.90
C MET A 1 -12.17 42.36 -23.93
N LYS A 2 -10.90 41.92 -24.05
CA LYS A 2 -10.58 40.50 -23.88
C LYS A 2 -10.48 40.24 -22.38
N GLU A 3 -11.24 39.26 -21.89
CA GLU A 3 -11.04 38.76 -20.53
C GLU A 3 -9.66 38.10 -20.45
N VAL A 4 -8.85 38.56 -19.49
CA VAL A 4 -7.53 37.99 -19.19
C VAL A 4 -7.69 37.17 -17.93
N LEU A 5 -7.55 35.84 -18.06
CA LEU A 5 -7.57 34.92 -16.93
C LEU A 5 -6.14 34.64 -16.47
N THR A 6 -5.77 35.12 -15.29
CA THR A 6 -4.46 34.85 -14.68
C THR A 6 -4.49 33.52 -13.93
N LEU A 7 -3.79 32.51 -14.43
CA LEU A 7 -3.60 31.22 -13.77
C LEU A 7 -2.53 31.33 -12.67
N ASN A 8 -2.95 31.72 -11.48
CA ASN A 8 -2.10 31.84 -10.27
C ASN A 8 -2.20 30.64 -9.33
N LYS A 9 -2.87 29.57 -9.75
CA LYS A 9 -2.99 28.32 -9.00
C LYS A 9 -2.09 27.25 -9.61
N PRO A 10 -1.38 26.45 -8.82
CA PRO A 10 -0.47 25.42 -9.31
C PRO A 10 -1.22 24.15 -9.78
N CYS A 11 -2.29 24.30 -10.56
CA CYS A 11 -3.15 23.20 -11.01
C CYS A 11 -2.36 22.15 -11.80
N TYR A 12 -1.46 22.58 -12.69
CA TYR A 12 -0.61 21.68 -13.47
C TYR A 12 0.36 20.89 -12.60
N VAL A 13 0.95 21.54 -11.58
CA VAL A 13 1.84 20.86 -10.62
C VAL A 13 1.05 19.79 -9.84
N GLY A 14 -0.15 20.12 -9.39
CA GLY A 14 -1.03 19.16 -8.71
C GLY A 14 -1.38 17.95 -9.58
N MET A 15 -1.68 18.17 -10.86
CA MET A 15 -1.93 17.08 -11.82
C MET A 15 -0.68 16.19 -11.98
N SER A 16 0.49 16.79 -12.20
CA SER A 16 1.74 16.04 -12.35
C SER A 16 2.08 15.21 -11.12
N ILE A 17 1.89 15.76 -9.90
CA ILE A 17 2.12 15.01 -8.66
C ILE A 17 1.15 13.83 -8.56
N LEU A 18 -0.13 14.04 -8.86
CA LEU A 18 -1.14 12.97 -8.82
C LEU A 18 -0.82 11.85 -9.82
N ASP A 19 -0.39 12.19 -11.03
CA ASP A 19 -0.03 11.20 -12.04
C ASP A 19 1.24 10.42 -11.66
N LEU A 20 2.24 11.08 -11.06
CA LEU A 20 3.41 10.41 -10.51
C LEU A 20 3.02 9.46 -9.37
N SER A 21 2.17 9.89 -8.44
CA SER A 21 1.69 9.04 -7.35
C SER A 21 0.93 7.81 -7.86
N LYS A 22 0.04 7.96 -8.85
CA LYS A 22 -0.65 6.82 -9.47
C LYS A 22 0.32 5.87 -10.17
N THR A 23 1.29 6.42 -10.90
CA THR A 23 2.30 5.63 -11.62
C THR A 23 3.09 4.76 -10.65
N LEU A 24 3.50 5.31 -9.50
CA LEU A 24 4.16 4.54 -8.44
C LEU A 24 3.30 3.38 -7.93
N MET A 25 2.01 3.63 -7.65
CA MET A 25 1.09 2.59 -7.17
C MET A 25 0.87 1.49 -8.22
N TYR A 26 0.74 1.88 -9.50
CA TYR A 26 0.60 0.92 -10.60
C TYR A 26 1.86 0.11 -10.85
N ASP A 27 3.02 0.75 -10.80
CA ASP A 27 4.32 0.07 -10.95
C ASP A 27 4.46 -1.02 -9.88
N PHE A 28 4.20 -0.69 -8.62
CA PHE A 28 4.22 -1.68 -7.54
C PHE A 28 3.18 -2.79 -7.74
N HIS A 29 1.95 -2.46 -8.12
CA HIS A 29 0.92 -3.48 -8.36
C HIS A 29 1.32 -4.44 -9.49
N TYR A 30 1.69 -3.92 -10.66
CA TYR A 30 1.90 -4.74 -11.86
C TYR A 30 3.30 -5.35 -11.92
N ASN A 31 4.34 -4.58 -11.59
CA ASN A 31 5.73 -5.00 -11.76
C ASN A 31 6.32 -5.68 -10.52
N THR A 32 5.71 -5.51 -9.34
CA THR A 32 6.09 -6.24 -8.11
C THR A 32 5.08 -7.33 -7.79
N ILE A 33 3.85 -7.00 -7.39
CA ILE A 33 2.90 -7.99 -6.84
C ILE A 33 2.36 -8.95 -7.91
N LYS A 34 1.85 -8.43 -9.04
CA LYS A 34 1.32 -9.29 -10.12
C LYS A 34 2.42 -10.12 -10.78
N LYS A 35 3.65 -9.62 -10.84
CA LYS A 35 4.79 -10.35 -11.39
C LYS A 35 5.21 -11.54 -10.51
N GLU A 36 5.22 -11.36 -9.19
CA GLU A 36 5.63 -12.41 -8.25
C GLU A 36 4.52 -13.45 -8.02
N TYR A 37 3.27 -13.01 -7.87
CA TYR A 37 2.17 -13.90 -7.48
C TYR A 37 1.22 -14.27 -8.62
N GLY A 38 1.23 -13.55 -9.76
CA GLY A 38 0.38 -13.87 -10.92
C GLY A 38 -1.11 -13.95 -10.56
N ASN A 39 -1.71 -15.13 -10.73
CA ASN A 39 -3.11 -15.41 -10.40
C ASN A 39 -3.36 -15.71 -8.91
N ASN A 40 -2.29 -15.87 -8.13
CA ASN A 40 -2.34 -16.09 -6.69
C ASN A 40 -2.46 -14.79 -5.89
N SER A 41 -2.50 -13.64 -6.55
CA SER A 41 -2.81 -12.35 -5.93
C SER A 41 -4.16 -11.81 -6.38
N ARG A 42 -4.98 -11.39 -5.41
CA ARG A 42 -6.23 -10.68 -5.62
C ARG A 42 -6.20 -9.36 -4.87
N LEU A 43 -6.34 -8.26 -5.60
CA LEU A 43 -6.47 -6.92 -5.01
C LEU A 43 -7.89 -6.79 -4.42
N LEU A 44 -7.98 -6.60 -3.10
CA LEU A 44 -9.24 -6.48 -2.37
C LEU A 44 -9.73 -5.03 -2.32
N PHE A 45 -8.84 -4.09 -2.04
CA PHE A 45 -9.16 -2.66 -2.09
C PHE A 45 -7.93 -1.80 -2.37
N THR A 46 -8.20 -0.55 -2.78
CA THR A 46 -7.21 0.54 -2.82
C THR A 46 -7.83 1.85 -2.31
N ASP A 47 -7.07 2.62 -1.53
CA ASP A 47 -7.40 4.00 -1.16
C ASP A 47 -6.14 4.86 -1.21
N THR A 48 -6.04 5.72 -2.24
CA THR A 48 -4.97 6.70 -2.50
C THR A 48 -3.54 6.14 -2.51
N ASP A 49 -2.99 5.83 -1.35
CA ASP A 49 -1.64 5.36 -1.07
C ASP A 49 -1.58 3.95 -0.44
N SER A 50 -2.73 3.28 -0.31
CA SER A 50 -2.85 1.94 0.27
C SER A 50 -3.38 0.91 -0.74
N LEU A 51 -2.91 -0.33 -0.58
CA LEU A 51 -3.31 -1.50 -1.34
C LEU A 51 -3.49 -2.66 -0.36
N MET A 52 -4.61 -3.38 -0.46
CA MET A 52 -4.81 -4.61 0.29
C MET A 52 -4.98 -5.79 -0.65
N TYR A 53 -4.25 -6.85 -0.35
CA TYR A 53 -4.22 -8.06 -1.15
C TYR A 53 -4.65 -9.27 -0.34
N GLU A 54 -5.37 -10.16 -1.01
CA GLU A 54 -5.39 -11.56 -0.66
C GLU A 54 -4.31 -12.26 -1.49
N LEU A 55 -3.34 -12.87 -0.82
CA LEU A 55 -2.23 -13.58 -1.42
C LEU A 55 -2.32 -15.06 -1.06
N LYS A 56 -2.15 -15.93 -2.05
CA LYS A 56 -2.03 -17.38 -1.85
C LYS A 56 -0.58 -17.79 -2.02
N THR A 57 0.10 -18.05 -0.91
CA THR A 57 1.50 -18.47 -0.85
C THR A 57 1.71 -19.30 0.41
N ASP A 58 2.83 -20.01 0.50
CA ASP A 58 3.20 -20.82 1.66
C ASP A 58 3.67 -19.92 2.83
N ASP A 59 4.51 -18.92 2.54
CA ASP A 59 4.95 -17.91 3.51
C ASP A 59 5.12 -16.53 2.85
N VAL A 60 4.24 -15.60 3.21
CA VAL A 60 4.23 -14.23 2.64
C VAL A 60 5.43 -13.41 3.10
N TYR A 61 5.96 -13.66 4.29
CA TYR A 61 7.05 -12.86 4.86
C TYR A 61 8.39 -13.27 4.26
N GLU A 62 8.59 -14.55 3.97
CA GLU A 62 9.73 -15.00 3.18
C GLU A 62 9.71 -14.40 1.77
N ASP A 63 8.55 -14.40 1.11
CA ASP A 63 8.39 -13.77 -0.20
C ASP A 63 8.68 -12.25 -0.12
N PHE A 64 8.18 -11.55 0.90
CA PHE A 64 8.43 -10.13 1.09
C PHE A 64 9.90 -9.82 1.32
N LYS A 65 10.61 -10.65 2.10
CA LYS A 65 12.06 -10.54 2.26
C LYS A 65 12.77 -10.70 0.92
N ARG A 66 12.46 -11.74 0.15
CA ARG A 66 13.05 -11.99 -1.17
C ARG A 66 12.80 -10.83 -2.14
N ILE A 67 11.58 -10.30 -2.17
CA ILE A 67 11.21 -9.15 -3.01
C ILE A 67 11.96 -7.90 -2.53
N GLY A 68 12.06 -7.70 -1.22
CA GLY A 68 12.77 -6.59 -0.58
C GLY A 68 14.25 -6.55 -0.91
N GLU A 69 14.92 -7.70 -0.86
CA GLU A 69 16.34 -7.82 -1.22
C GLU A 69 16.58 -7.50 -2.71
N LYS A 70 15.63 -7.85 -3.58
CA LYS A 70 15.73 -7.62 -5.03
C LYS A 70 15.39 -6.19 -5.44
N GLN A 71 14.36 -5.60 -4.85
CA GLN A 71 13.74 -4.35 -5.33
C GLN A 71 13.89 -3.19 -4.35
N SER A 72 14.35 -3.45 -3.12
CA SER A 72 14.45 -2.48 -2.02
C SER A 72 13.17 -1.65 -1.86
N CYS A 73 11.99 -2.26 -1.99
CA CYS A 73 10.72 -1.55 -2.04
C CYS A 73 10.05 -1.36 -0.66
N TRP A 74 10.54 -2.03 0.39
CA TRP A 74 9.87 -2.08 1.68
C TRP A 74 10.48 -1.17 2.74
N ASP A 75 9.62 -0.55 3.53
CA ASP A 75 9.92 0.05 4.83
C ASP A 75 9.40 -0.87 5.94
N ASN A 76 10.29 -1.70 6.51
CA ASN A 76 9.98 -2.62 7.60
C ASN A 76 10.41 -2.05 8.97
N SER A 77 10.53 -0.73 9.10
CA SER A 77 11.03 -0.11 10.32
C SER A 77 10.04 -0.12 11.48
N ASP A 78 8.79 -0.51 11.23
CA ASP A 78 7.72 -0.66 12.22
C ASP A 78 7.54 -2.13 12.68
N TYR A 79 8.31 -3.08 12.14
CA TYR A 79 8.27 -4.47 12.60
C TYR A 79 8.84 -4.59 14.02
N PRO A 80 8.47 -5.64 14.79
CA PRO A 80 9.15 -5.97 16.05
C PRO A 80 10.66 -6.11 15.83
N LYS A 81 11.48 -5.56 16.73
CA LYS A 81 12.96 -5.55 16.57
C LYS A 81 13.57 -6.95 16.57
N GLU A 82 12.86 -7.89 17.18
CA GLU A 82 13.20 -9.30 17.27
C GLU A 82 12.87 -10.05 15.97
N SER A 83 12.11 -9.44 15.06
CA SER A 83 11.74 -10.05 13.78
C SER A 83 12.96 -10.11 12.85
N PRO A 84 13.18 -11.23 12.14
CA PRO A 84 14.22 -11.33 11.12
C PRO A 84 13.98 -10.38 9.93
N TYR A 85 12.80 -9.78 9.83
CA TYR A 85 12.39 -8.87 8.76
C TYR A 85 12.55 -7.39 9.12
N TYR A 86 12.89 -7.07 10.37
CA TYR A 86 13.07 -5.69 10.82
C TYR A 86 14.29 -5.04 10.17
N SER A 87 14.09 -3.87 9.57
CA SER A 87 15.16 -3.08 8.99
C SER A 87 14.81 -1.60 8.99
N THR A 88 15.78 -0.75 9.36
CA THR A 88 15.63 0.71 9.35
C THR A 88 16.15 1.35 8.06
N HIS A 89 16.65 0.56 7.11
CA HIS A 89 17.33 1.06 5.90
C HIS A 89 16.46 2.03 5.07
N ASN A 90 15.16 1.72 4.94
CA ASN A 90 14.21 2.47 4.12
C ASN A 90 13.24 3.32 4.95
N LYS A 91 13.54 3.57 6.23
CA LYS A 91 12.63 4.28 7.15
C LYS A 91 12.24 5.64 6.59
N LYS A 92 10.94 5.83 6.31
CA LYS A 92 10.35 7.08 5.79
C LYS A 92 10.94 7.55 4.45
N VAL A 93 11.51 6.64 3.66
CA VAL A 93 11.97 6.96 2.30
C VAL A 93 10.77 7.07 1.38
N ILE A 94 10.71 8.15 0.60
CA ILE A 94 9.60 8.41 -0.32
C ILE A 94 9.51 7.27 -1.36
N GLY A 95 8.30 6.80 -1.61
CA GLY A 95 8.02 5.77 -2.61
C GLY A 95 8.31 4.34 -2.15
N LYS A 96 8.62 4.14 -0.86
CA LYS A 96 8.69 2.82 -0.25
C LYS A 96 7.37 2.45 0.40
N PHE A 97 7.03 1.17 0.35
CA PHE A 97 5.80 0.63 0.89
C PHE A 97 6.05 0.08 2.28
N LYS A 98 5.20 0.45 3.23
CA LYS A 98 5.17 -0.14 4.56
C LYS A 98 4.05 -1.18 4.65
N ASP A 99 4.22 -2.17 5.49
CA ASP A 99 3.14 -3.06 5.89
C ASP A 99 2.43 -2.47 7.12
N GLU A 100 1.16 -2.10 6.95
CA GLU A 100 0.34 -1.50 8.01
C GLU A 100 -0.09 -2.50 9.09
N ALA A 101 0.06 -3.80 8.85
CA ALA A 101 -0.26 -4.83 9.82
C ALA A 101 0.92 -5.16 10.76
N GLU A 102 2.07 -4.51 10.58
CA GLU A 102 3.28 -4.64 11.41
C GLU A 102 3.79 -6.09 11.50
N GLY A 103 3.67 -6.85 10.41
CA GLY A 103 4.07 -8.25 10.36
C GLY A 103 3.09 -9.23 11.00
N VAL A 104 1.87 -8.80 11.33
CA VAL A 104 0.80 -9.68 11.80
C VAL A 104 -0.17 -9.96 10.64
N PRO A 105 -0.36 -11.22 10.22
CA PRO A 105 -1.26 -11.54 9.11
C PRO A 105 -2.68 -11.04 9.33
N ILE A 106 -3.30 -10.51 8.28
CA ILE A 106 -4.73 -10.23 8.23
C ILE A 106 -5.46 -11.50 7.82
N ILE A 107 -6.33 -12.01 8.68
CA ILE A 107 -7.03 -13.29 8.49
C ILE A 107 -8.42 -13.12 7.90
N GLU A 108 -9.06 -11.97 8.14
CA GLU A 108 -10.40 -11.67 7.64
C GLU A 108 -10.47 -10.24 7.14
N PHE A 109 -11.19 -10.05 6.03
CA PHE A 109 -11.44 -8.74 5.44
C PHE A 109 -12.86 -8.66 4.87
N VAL A 110 -13.51 -7.52 5.08
CA VAL A 110 -14.75 -7.14 4.40
C VAL A 110 -14.64 -5.70 3.90
N GLY A 111 -14.84 -5.52 2.59
CA GLY A 111 -14.92 -4.22 1.93
C GLY A 111 -16.32 -4.03 1.37
N LEU A 112 -17.06 -3.05 1.89
CA LEU A 112 -18.43 -2.79 1.45
C LEU A 112 -18.49 -1.72 0.37
N ARG A 113 -17.74 -0.63 0.55
CA ARG A 113 -17.66 0.51 -0.38
C ARG A 113 -16.31 1.20 -0.26
N SER A 114 -16.01 2.11 -1.18
CA SER A 114 -14.85 3.01 -1.04
C SER A 114 -14.85 3.69 0.33
N LYS A 115 -13.73 3.59 1.06
CA LYS A 115 -13.58 4.12 2.42
C LYS A 115 -14.53 3.51 3.46
N MET A 116 -15.02 2.29 3.21
CA MET A 116 -15.85 1.51 4.11
C MET A 116 -15.42 0.04 4.13
N TYR A 117 -14.61 -0.32 5.12
CA TYR A 117 -14.04 -1.66 5.25
C TYR A 117 -13.70 -2.00 6.71
N SER A 118 -13.57 -3.30 6.98
CA SER A 118 -13.10 -3.83 8.26
C SER A 118 -12.19 -5.03 8.02
N TYR A 119 -11.22 -5.22 8.90
CA TYR A 119 -10.33 -6.38 8.88
C TYR A 119 -9.92 -6.82 10.28
N VAL A 120 -9.58 -8.10 10.39
CA VAL A 120 -9.12 -8.74 11.63
C VAL A 120 -7.74 -9.35 11.39
N LYS A 121 -6.83 -9.13 12.34
CA LYS A 121 -5.48 -9.67 12.38
C LYS A 121 -5.46 -10.94 13.22
N GLU A 122 -4.47 -11.80 12.97
CA GLU A 122 -4.31 -13.08 13.70
C GLU A 122 -4.25 -12.91 15.22
N ASN A 123 -3.64 -11.82 15.70
CA ASN A 123 -3.54 -11.52 17.13
C ASN A 123 -4.85 -11.00 17.77
N GLY A 124 -5.97 -11.04 17.05
CA GLY A 124 -7.27 -10.53 17.49
C GLY A 124 -7.41 -9.01 17.40
N GLY A 125 -6.35 -8.29 17.01
CA GLY A 125 -6.43 -6.89 16.66
C GLY A 125 -7.16 -6.68 15.33
N GLY A 126 -7.46 -5.45 14.97
CA GLY A 126 -8.13 -5.15 13.71
C GLY A 126 -8.33 -3.66 13.49
N GLY A 127 -8.92 -3.33 12.36
CA GLY A 127 -9.25 -1.96 12.00
C GLY A 127 -10.58 -1.89 11.30
N MET A 128 -11.35 -0.85 11.58
CA MET A 128 -12.58 -0.54 10.87
C MET A 128 -12.57 0.92 10.43
N THR A 129 -13.00 1.17 9.20
CA THR A 129 -13.14 2.50 8.64
C THR A 129 -14.49 2.61 7.95
N ALA A 130 -15.24 3.66 8.26
CA ALA A 130 -16.48 3.99 7.59
C ALA A 130 -16.58 5.52 7.45
N LYS A 131 -16.23 6.04 6.26
CA LYS A 131 -16.36 7.48 5.97
C LYS A 131 -17.68 7.79 5.28
N GLY A 132 -18.31 8.91 5.68
CA GLY A 132 -19.57 9.38 5.11
C GLY A 132 -20.82 8.69 5.66
N VAL A 133 -20.69 7.91 6.73
CA VAL A 133 -21.81 7.35 7.50
C VAL A 133 -22.04 8.26 8.72
N LYS A 134 -23.29 8.60 8.98
CA LYS A 134 -23.74 9.44 10.09
C LYS A 134 -24.63 8.63 11.01
#